data_AF-A0A6G1GLE6-F1
#
_entry.id   AF-A0A6G1GLE6-F1
#
_cell.length_a   1.000
_cell.length_b   1.000
_cell.length_c   1.000
_cell.angle_alpha   90.00
_cell.angle_beta   90.00
_cell.angle_gamma   90.00
#
_symmetry.space_group_name_H-M   'P 1'
#
loop_
_entity.id
_entity.type
_entity.pdbx_description
1 polymer ?
#
loop_
_entity_poly.entity_id
_entity_poly.type
_entity_poly.pdbx_seq_one_letter_code
_entity_poly.pdbx_strand_id
1 'polypeptide(L)'
;MVPSAISAFPPQRYSQAPLGALHRLPYCNYFKNITSLLLSAAPNEGAGFVPYLSNSTSAFDTYVTSLFPPASVLPSTVTVEPVIAQYGTIPNMETRMARFVGDYSFYAHASALMTAYEGKTYLMEFSRGIGGYHGLDIIPTFWLQGTGQGFGDMFTPGQGSFGDFATTLQRYLARHAMTGDPNADGMDELKTVKENGVGYARVMDAGAEGFMIIESHVVNREFAEWWVEWNIVNK
;
A
#
# COMPACT_ATOMS: atom_id res chain seq x y z
N MET A 1 -42.65 -13.52 -15.33
CA MET A 1 -42.53 -12.06 -15.49
C MET A 1 -41.55 -11.58 -14.43
N VAL A 2 -40.31 -11.27 -14.84
CA VAL A 2 -39.25 -10.74 -13.96
C VAL A 2 -38.97 -9.32 -14.45
N PRO A 3 -39.04 -8.28 -13.60
CA PRO A 3 -38.69 -6.94 -14.04
C PRO A 3 -37.18 -6.85 -14.26
N SER A 4 -36.78 -6.65 -15.51
CA SER A 4 -35.44 -6.25 -15.90
C SER A 4 -35.35 -4.73 -15.86
N ALA A 5 -34.49 -4.20 -15.00
CA ALA A 5 -34.05 -2.80 -15.05
C ALA A 5 -32.74 -2.64 -14.28
N ILE A 6 -31.65 -3.21 -14.81
CA ILE A 6 -30.32 -2.66 -14.56
C ILE A 6 -30.19 -1.49 -15.53
N SER A 7 -30.36 -0.26 -15.05
CA SER A 7 -30.11 0.92 -15.86
C SER A 7 -28.64 0.91 -16.27
N ALA A 8 -28.40 0.88 -17.58
CA ALA A 8 -27.08 1.03 -18.16
C ALA A 8 -26.43 2.31 -17.61
N PHE A 9 -25.26 2.16 -16.99
CA PHE A 9 -24.38 3.29 -16.75
C PHE A 9 -24.09 3.96 -18.10
N PRO A 10 -24.13 5.30 -18.21
CA PRO A 10 -23.82 5.97 -19.46
C PRO A 10 -22.38 5.59 -19.89
N PRO A 11 -22.11 5.52 -21.20
CA PRO A 11 -20.76 5.26 -21.69
C PRO A 11 -19.88 6.45 -21.29
N GLN A 12 -19.17 6.31 -20.16
CA GLN A 12 -18.09 7.21 -19.83
C GLN A 12 -17.05 7.05 -20.93
N ARG A 13 -16.80 8.15 -21.66
CA ARG A 13 -15.66 8.29 -22.55
C ARG A 13 -14.38 8.16 -21.71
N TYR A 14 -13.92 6.93 -21.50
CA TYR A 14 -12.53 6.67 -21.16
C TYR A 14 -11.70 6.73 -22.46
N SER A 15 -11.70 7.88 -23.12
CA SER A 15 -10.69 8.17 -24.13
C SER A 15 -9.41 8.48 -23.37
N GLN A 16 -8.53 7.48 -23.30
CA GLN A 16 -7.16 7.57 -22.77
C GLN A 16 -7.07 8.12 -21.34
N ALA A 17 -7.27 7.25 -20.35
CA ALA A 17 -6.90 7.58 -18.98
C ALA A 17 -5.35 7.67 -18.90
N PRO A 18 -4.77 8.86 -18.63
CA PRO A 18 -3.34 8.93 -18.43
C PRO A 18 -3.01 8.32 -17.06
N LEU A 19 -1.99 7.47 -17.02
CA LEU A 19 -1.34 6.84 -15.86
C LEU A 19 -1.69 7.47 -14.49
N GLY A 20 -2.31 6.64 -13.63
CA GLY A 20 -2.19 6.66 -12.15
C GLY A 20 -3.05 7.64 -11.35
N ALA A 21 -3.65 7.15 -10.26
CA ALA A 21 -4.32 7.94 -9.22
C ALA A 21 -3.38 8.95 -8.52
N LEU A 22 -2.07 8.69 -8.52
CA LEU A 22 -1.02 9.59 -7.98
C LEU A 22 -1.08 10.98 -8.60
N HIS A 23 -1.41 11.07 -9.89
CA HIS A 23 -1.52 12.35 -10.59
C HIS A 23 -2.61 13.25 -10.01
N ARG A 24 -3.68 12.70 -9.42
CA ARG A 24 -4.82 13.54 -8.97
C ARG A 24 -4.55 14.23 -7.64
N LEU A 25 -3.65 13.69 -6.81
CA LEU A 25 -3.38 14.21 -5.47
C LEU A 25 -2.65 15.57 -5.49
N PRO A 26 -1.59 15.78 -6.29
CA PRO A 26 -0.92 17.08 -6.45
C PRO A 26 -1.84 18.17 -7.00
N TYR A 27 -2.77 17.82 -7.91
CA TYR A 27 -3.75 18.76 -8.47
C TYR A 27 -5.00 18.94 -7.61
N CYS A 28 -4.96 18.56 -6.33
CA CYS A 28 -6.09 18.70 -5.41
C CYS A 28 -7.38 17.97 -5.84
N ASN A 29 -7.31 17.03 -6.79
CA ASN A 29 -8.48 16.33 -7.31
C ASN A 29 -8.77 15.06 -6.48
N TYR A 30 -9.06 15.28 -5.20
CA TYR A 30 -9.46 14.27 -4.24
C TYR A 30 -10.54 14.82 -3.30
N PHE A 31 -11.23 13.94 -2.59
CA PHE A 31 -12.31 14.31 -1.67
C PHE A 31 -11.77 15.18 -0.54
N LYS A 32 -12.06 16.49 -0.55
CA LYS A 32 -11.56 17.44 0.46
C LYS A 32 -12.19 17.28 1.84
N ASN A 33 -13.39 16.71 1.89
CA ASN A 33 -14.19 16.61 3.11
C ASN A 33 -13.99 15.29 3.86
N ILE A 34 -12.90 14.56 3.59
CA ILE A 34 -12.50 13.42 4.42
C ILE A 34 -11.97 13.95 5.76
N THR A 35 -12.55 13.46 6.85
CA THR A 35 -12.23 13.85 8.23
C THR A 35 -11.11 13.00 8.82
N SER A 36 -11.02 11.73 8.42
CA SER A 36 -10.00 10.78 8.84
C SER A 36 -9.78 9.70 7.78
N LEU A 37 -8.59 9.13 7.76
CA LEU A 37 -8.21 8.02 6.89
C LEU A 37 -7.46 6.97 7.71
N LEU A 38 -7.81 5.69 7.55
CA LEU A 38 -7.06 4.58 8.09
C LEU A 38 -6.45 3.82 6.92
N LEU A 39 -5.12 3.76 6.87
CA LEU A 39 -4.36 3.05 5.84
C LEU A 39 -3.64 1.86 6.46
N SER A 40 -3.61 0.75 5.72
CA SER A 40 -2.70 -0.36 5.96
C SER A 40 -1.75 -0.52 4.78
N ALA A 41 -0.54 -1.01 5.06
CA ALA A 41 0.38 -1.53 4.07
C ALA A 41 1.12 -2.74 4.65
N ALA A 42 1.37 -3.75 3.84
CA ALA A 42 2.18 -4.90 4.22
C ALA A 42 3.68 -4.60 4.01
N PRO A 43 4.62 -5.16 4.78
CA PRO A 43 6.04 -4.92 4.57
C PRO A 43 6.60 -5.56 3.29
N ASN A 44 5.88 -6.52 2.69
CA ASN A 44 6.27 -7.19 1.45
C ASN A 44 5.16 -7.15 0.38
N GLU A 45 4.68 -5.95 0.05
CA GLU A 45 3.59 -5.75 -0.92
C GLU A 45 3.92 -6.31 -2.32
N GLY A 46 5.14 -6.09 -2.80
CA GLY A 46 5.51 -6.44 -4.18
C GLY A 46 5.89 -7.90 -4.39
N ALA A 47 6.15 -8.66 -3.31
CA ALA A 47 6.76 -9.98 -3.42
C ALA A 47 5.85 -11.02 -4.09
N GLY A 48 4.53 -10.91 -3.92
CA GLY A 48 3.56 -11.77 -4.61
C GLY A 48 3.39 -11.46 -6.12
N PHE A 49 4.01 -10.39 -6.60
CA PHE A 49 3.84 -9.88 -7.96
C PHE A 49 5.14 -9.92 -8.78
N VAL A 50 6.17 -10.59 -8.26
CA VAL A 50 7.44 -10.73 -8.96
C VAL A 50 7.27 -11.66 -10.17
N PRO A 51 7.40 -11.17 -11.42
CA PRO A 51 7.45 -12.02 -12.58
C PRO A 51 8.67 -12.95 -12.53
N TYR A 52 8.53 -14.13 -13.13
CA TYR A 52 9.67 -15.01 -13.36
C TYR A 52 10.58 -14.41 -14.43
N LEU A 53 11.65 -13.72 -14.01
CA LEU A 53 12.66 -13.13 -14.88
C LEU A 53 13.97 -13.91 -14.78
N SER A 54 14.73 -13.94 -15.87
CA SER A 54 16.14 -14.38 -15.80
C SER A 54 16.89 -13.49 -14.81
N ASN A 55 17.83 -14.07 -14.04
CA ASN A 55 18.63 -13.35 -13.06
C ASN A 55 19.72 -12.49 -13.75
N SER A 56 19.29 -11.48 -14.51
CA SER A 56 20.16 -10.57 -15.27
C SER A 56 19.66 -9.13 -15.20
N THR A 57 20.58 -8.17 -15.08
CA THR A 57 20.25 -6.74 -15.08
C THR A 57 19.46 -6.33 -16.32
N SER A 58 19.82 -6.85 -17.50
CA SER A 58 19.10 -6.53 -18.74
C SER A 58 17.64 -6.97 -18.72
N ALA A 59 17.31 -8.07 -18.04
CA ALA A 59 15.91 -8.50 -17.88
C ALA A 59 15.11 -7.55 -16.98
N PHE A 60 15.74 -7.05 -15.91
CA PHE A 60 15.13 -6.01 -15.06
C PHE A 60 14.88 -4.72 -15.87
N ASP A 61 15.89 -4.20 -16.56
CA ASP A 61 15.81 -2.96 -17.33
C ASP A 61 14.73 -3.04 -18.41
N THR A 62 14.66 -4.18 -19.10
CA THR A 62 13.63 -4.44 -20.11
C THR A 62 12.23 -4.44 -19.48
N TYR A 63 12.07 -5.10 -18.33
CA TYR A 63 10.80 -5.14 -17.62
C TYR A 63 10.36 -3.75 -17.18
N VAL A 64 11.23 -2.99 -16.48
CA VAL A 64 10.94 -1.63 -16.03
C VAL A 64 10.56 -0.74 -17.21
N THR A 65 11.35 -0.78 -18.30
CA THR A 65 11.07 0.00 -19.52
C THR A 65 9.70 -0.35 -20.12
N SER A 66 9.29 -1.62 -20.07
CA SER A 66 8.01 -2.07 -20.62
C SER A 66 6.77 -1.60 -19.85
N LEU A 67 6.93 -1.20 -18.59
CA LEU A 67 5.82 -0.68 -17.78
C LEU A 67 5.46 0.77 -18.10
N PHE A 68 6.39 1.48 -18.74
CA PHE A 68 6.19 2.88 -19.11
C PHE A 68 5.86 3.01 -20.60
N PRO A 69 5.12 4.06 -21.00
CA PRO A 69 4.89 4.33 -22.40
C PRO A 69 6.22 4.43 -23.18
N PRO A 70 6.24 4.09 -24.48
CA PRO A 70 7.47 4.18 -25.26
C PRO A 70 8.02 5.61 -25.26
N ALA A 71 9.35 5.76 -25.31
CA ALA A 71 10.01 7.07 -25.31
C ALA A 71 9.50 8.04 -26.41
N SER A 72 8.92 7.50 -27.49
CA SER A 72 8.29 8.28 -28.56
C SER A 72 7.03 9.05 -28.14
N VAL A 73 6.38 8.67 -27.03
CA VAL A 73 5.20 9.35 -26.51
C VAL A 73 5.46 10.11 -25.21
N LEU A 74 6.65 9.95 -24.63
CA LEU A 74 7.07 10.66 -23.42
C LEU A 74 7.79 11.96 -23.81
N PRO A 75 7.68 13.04 -23.01
CA PRO A 75 8.55 14.19 -23.16
C PRO A 75 10.03 13.79 -23.11
N SER A 76 10.90 14.46 -23.87
CA SER A 76 12.34 14.12 -23.91
C SER A 76 13.08 14.27 -22.58
N THR A 77 12.46 14.94 -21.59
CA THR A 77 12.93 15.07 -20.21
C THR A 77 12.64 13.83 -19.35
N VAL A 78 11.85 12.89 -19.87
CA VAL A 78 11.43 11.67 -19.18
C VAL A 78 12.33 10.52 -19.54
N THR A 79 12.96 9.95 -18.53
CA THR A 79 13.81 8.79 -18.72
C THR A 79 13.60 7.79 -17.58
N VAL A 80 13.72 6.50 -17.88
CA VAL A 80 13.52 5.38 -16.93
C VAL A 80 14.82 5.02 -16.20
N GLU A 81 15.94 5.56 -16.64
CA GLU A 81 17.29 5.35 -16.12
C GLU A 81 17.42 5.68 -14.63
N PRO A 82 16.80 6.73 -14.06
CA PRO A 82 16.80 6.95 -12.62
C PRO A 82 16.14 5.81 -11.85
N VAL A 83 15.05 5.24 -12.38
CA VAL A 83 14.37 4.08 -11.79
C VAL A 83 15.28 2.87 -11.86
N ILE A 84 15.85 2.60 -13.03
CA ILE A 84 16.79 1.48 -13.21
C ILE A 84 17.98 1.59 -12.25
N ALA A 85 18.58 2.78 -12.12
CA ALA A 85 19.71 3.02 -11.24
C ALA A 85 19.36 2.81 -9.75
N GLN A 86 18.18 3.27 -9.33
CA GLN A 86 17.72 3.15 -7.94
C GLN A 86 17.65 1.69 -7.48
N TYR A 87 17.12 0.80 -8.32
CA TYR A 87 16.91 -0.61 -7.98
C TYR A 87 18.03 -1.53 -8.46
N GLY A 88 18.80 -1.12 -9.47
CA GLY A 88 19.84 -1.94 -10.11
C GLY A 88 20.97 -2.38 -9.18
N THR A 89 21.13 -1.70 -8.03
CA THR A 89 22.12 -2.06 -7.01
C THR A 89 21.72 -3.24 -6.13
N ILE A 90 20.43 -3.63 -6.11
CA ILE A 90 19.93 -4.76 -5.31
C ILE A 90 20.36 -6.07 -5.98
N PRO A 91 21.26 -6.91 -5.41
CA PRO A 91 21.87 -8.01 -6.16
C PRO A 91 20.91 -9.15 -6.50
N ASN A 92 19.98 -9.46 -5.61
CA ASN A 92 19.01 -10.54 -5.79
C ASN A 92 17.84 -10.04 -6.67
N MET A 93 17.59 -10.68 -7.81
CA MET A 93 16.54 -10.27 -8.75
C MET A 93 15.14 -10.33 -8.13
N GLU A 94 14.84 -11.35 -7.35
CA GLU A 94 13.53 -11.49 -6.69
C GLU A 94 13.30 -10.35 -5.69
N THR A 95 14.28 -10.06 -4.83
CA THR A 95 14.24 -8.92 -3.91
C THR A 95 14.17 -7.59 -4.66
N ARG A 96 14.95 -7.43 -5.73
CA ARG A 96 14.97 -6.23 -6.57
C ARG A 96 13.58 -5.95 -7.15
N MET A 97 12.98 -6.97 -7.75
CA MET A 97 11.65 -6.89 -8.33
C MET A 97 10.57 -6.68 -7.28
N ALA A 98 10.60 -7.42 -6.18
CA ALA A 98 9.65 -7.26 -5.08
C ALA A 98 9.69 -5.84 -4.54
N ARG A 99 10.89 -5.28 -4.37
CA ARG A 99 11.07 -3.91 -3.88
C ARG A 99 10.56 -2.88 -4.89
N PHE A 100 10.93 -3.00 -6.17
CA PHE A 100 10.42 -2.13 -7.24
C PHE A 100 8.89 -2.15 -7.33
N VAL A 101 8.28 -3.34 -7.35
CA VAL A 101 6.82 -3.47 -7.46
C VAL A 101 6.11 -2.94 -6.21
N GLY A 102 6.63 -3.24 -5.02
CA GLY A 102 6.11 -2.75 -3.74
C GLY A 102 6.07 -1.22 -3.69
N ASP A 103 7.21 -0.63 -4.00
CA ASP A 103 7.39 0.81 -4.03
C ASP A 103 6.47 1.51 -5.06
N TYR A 104 6.52 1.07 -6.32
CA TYR A 104 5.79 1.70 -7.42
C TYR A 104 4.27 1.53 -7.29
N SER A 105 3.81 0.32 -6.94
CA SER A 105 2.39 -0.03 -7.00
C SER A 105 1.63 0.22 -5.69
N PHE A 106 2.33 0.28 -4.55
CA PHE A 106 1.68 0.33 -3.23
C PHE A 106 2.20 1.47 -2.36
N TYR A 107 3.50 1.49 -2.04
CA TYR A 107 4.02 2.42 -1.03
C TYR A 107 3.97 3.89 -1.49
N ALA A 108 4.29 4.17 -2.77
CA ALA A 108 4.15 5.52 -3.31
C ALA A 108 2.70 6.03 -3.22
N HIS A 109 1.71 5.16 -3.47
CA HIS A 109 0.30 5.49 -3.37
C HIS A 109 -0.15 5.76 -1.94
N ALA A 110 0.25 4.90 -0.99
CA ALA A 110 -0.03 5.10 0.43
C ALA A 110 0.53 6.43 0.93
N SER A 111 1.78 6.73 0.58
CA SER A 111 2.43 7.98 0.96
C SER A 111 1.80 9.22 0.34
N ALA A 112 1.39 9.15 -0.93
CA ALA A 112 0.67 10.26 -1.55
C ALA A 112 -0.68 10.54 -0.85
N LEU A 113 -1.39 9.50 -0.39
CA LEU A 113 -2.61 9.67 0.41
C LEU A 113 -2.29 10.29 1.78
N MET A 114 -1.23 9.83 2.45
CA MET A 114 -0.80 10.41 3.73
C MET A 114 -0.41 11.88 3.61
N THR A 115 0.20 12.26 2.49
CA THR A 115 0.52 13.67 2.19
C THR A 115 -0.75 14.48 1.95
N ALA A 116 -1.68 13.96 1.15
CA ALA A 116 -2.93 14.63 0.81
C ALA A 116 -3.88 14.84 2.01
N TYR A 117 -3.78 13.95 3.00
CA TYR A 117 -4.58 13.94 4.24
C TYR A 117 -3.67 14.00 5.49
N GLU A 118 -2.61 14.82 5.43
CA GLU A 118 -1.67 14.97 6.54
C GLU A 118 -2.39 15.42 7.82
N GLY A 119 -2.04 14.80 8.95
CA GLY A 119 -2.71 15.03 10.24
C GLY A 119 -4.11 14.44 10.39
N LYS A 120 -4.61 13.74 9.36
CA LYS A 120 -5.89 13.01 9.40
C LYS A 120 -5.74 11.51 9.12
N THR A 121 -4.52 11.08 8.80
CA THR A 121 -4.26 9.70 8.39
C THR A 121 -3.64 8.92 9.55
N TYR A 122 -4.20 7.77 9.84
CA TYR A 122 -3.65 6.72 10.70
C TYR A 122 -3.01 5.66 9.80
N LEU A 123 -1.78 5.23 10.11
CA LEU A 123 -1.07 4.22 9.33
C LEU A 123 -0.77 2.99 10.20
N MET A 124 -1.11 1.83 9.65
CA MET A 124 -0.78 0.52 10.19
C MET A 124 0.11 -0.25 9.20
N GLU A 125 1.18 -0.86 9.69
CA GLU A 125 1.97 -1.83 8.95
C GLU A 125 1.44 -3.23 9.31
N PHE A 126 0.99 -4.00 8.32
CA PHE A 126 0.49 -5.35 8.57
C PHE A 126 1.59 -6.37 8.32
N SER A 127 2.31 -6.77 9.38
CA SER A 127 3.40 -7.75 9.28
C SER A 127 3.01 -9.17 9.68
N ARG A 128 1.79 -9.37 10.22
CA ARG A 128 1.37 -10.68 10.73
C ARG A 128 1.25 -11.73 9.63
N GLY A 129 1.72 -12.94 9.93
CA GLY A 129 1.72 -14.07 9.00
C GLY A 129 3.09 -14.36 8.41
N ILE A 130 3.15 -15.29 7.45
CA ILE A 130 4.41 -15.62 6.76
C ILE A 130 4.84 -14.41 5.93
N GLY A 131 5.74 -13.60 6.48
CA GLY A 131 6.43 -12.53 5.75
C GLY A 131 5.60 -11.29 5.42
N GLY A 132 4.41 -11.08 5.99
CA GLY A 132 3.64 -9.83 5.77
C GLY A 132 3.44 -9.49 4.28
N TYR A 133 2.88 -10.44 3.52
CA TYR A 133 2.60 -10.27 2.10
C TYR A 133 1.31 -9.48 1.84
N HIS A 134 1.24 -8.92 0.64
CA HIS A 134 0.04 -8.28 0.10
C HIS A 134 -1.23 -9.12 0.32
N GLY A 135 -2.27 -8.50 0.87
CA GLY A 135 -3.60 -9.07 1.03
C GLY A 135 -3.76 -10.06 2.19
N LEU A 136 -2.71 -10.34 2.98
CA LEU A 136 -2.85 -11.19 4.17
C LEU A 136 -3.69 -10.53 5.27
N ASP A 137 -3.81 -9.21 5.27
CA ASP A 137 -4.64 -8.40 6.18
C ASP A 137 -6.14 -8.62 5.99
N ILE A 138 -6.56 -9.10 4.81
CA ILE A 138 -7.96 -9.45 4.51
C ILE A 138 -8.46 -10.55 5.46
N ILE A 139 -7.62 -11.54 5.78
CA ILE A 139 -8.01 -12.70 6.58
C ILE A 139 -8.46 -12.29 8.00
N PRO A 140 -7.63 -11.57 8.80
CA PRO A 140 -8.08 -11.10 10.11
C PRO A 140 -9.15 -10.01 10.01
N THR A 141 -9.19 -9.22 8.93
CA THR A 141 -10.23 -8.19 8.74
C THR A 141 -11.63 -8.80 8.69
N PHE A 142 -11.80 -9.92 7.99
CA PHE A 142 -13.11 -10.58 7.83
C PHE A 142 -13.23 -11.89 8.61
N TRP A 143 -12.40 -12.08 9.64
CA TRP A 143 -12.45 -13.26 10.48
C TRP A 143 -13.81 -13.39 11.20
N LEU A 144 -14.44 -14.55 11.07
CA LEU A 144 -15.58 -14.92 11.91
C LEU A 144 -15.15 -16.09 12.80
N GLN A 145 -15.39 -15.96 14.10
CA GLN A 145 -15.02 -17.00 15.06
C GLN A 145 -15.63 -18.35 14.64
N GLY A 146 -14.79 -19.39 14.55
CA GLY A 146 -15.21 -20.72 14.11
C GLY A 146 -15.26 -20.93 12.59
N THR A 147 -14.98 -19.90 11.78
CA THR A 147 -14.75 -20.01 10.34
C THR A 147 -13.26 -19.80 10.06
N GLY A 148 -12.65 -20.54 9.14
CA GLY A 148 -11.25 -20.32 8.76
C GLY A 148 -10.21 -21.32 9.31
N GLN A 149 -10.65 -22.56 9.58
CA GLN A 149 -9.77 -23.71 9.90
C GLN A 149 -8.65 -23.98 8.86
N GLY A 150 -8.63 -23.32 7.70
CA GLY A 150 -7.60 -23.48 6.66
C GLY A 150 -6.55 -22.37 6.57
N PHE A 151 -6.69 -21.26 7.31
CA PHE A 151 -5.72 -20.15 7.26
C PHE A 151 -4.72 -20.17 8.41
N GLY A 152 -4.91 -21.04 9.40
CA GLY A 152 -4.04 -21.14 10.57
C GLY A 152 -2.57 -21.36 10.21
N ASP A 153 -2.29 -22.10 9.14
CA ASP A 153 -0.92 -22.40 8.68
C ASP A 153 -0.22 -21.19 8.05
N MET A 154 -0.97 -20.16 7.61
CA MET A 154 -0.40 -18.91 7.09
C MET A 154 0.06 -17.97 8.21
N PHE A 155 -0.29 -18.29 9.46
CA PHE A 155 0.09 -17.54 10.65
C PHE A 155 1.03 -18.39 11.50
N THR A 156 2.20 -17.86 11.81
CA THR A 156 3.27 -18.65 12.41
C THR A 156 2.83 -19.16 13.80
N PRO A 157 3.01 -20.46 14.10
CA PRO A 157 2.82 -20.98 15.45
C PRO A 157 3.63 -20.17 16.47
N GLY A 158 2.99 -19.71 17.54
CA GLY A 158 3.62 -18.90 18.60
C GLY A 158 3.24 -17.42 18.63
N GLN A 159 2.54 -16.90 17.61
CA GLN A 159 2.16 -15.47 17.49
C GLN A 159 0.92 -15.06 18.33
N GLY A 160 0.69 -15.71 19.47
CA GLY A 160 -0.54 -15.54 20.26
C GLY A 160 -1.81 -16.02 19.53
N SER A 161 -2.98 -15.79 20.14
CA SER A 161 -4.27 -16.18 19.58
C SER A 161 -4.61 -15.35 18.33
N PHE A 162 -4.68 -16.01 17.17
CA PHE A 162 -5.10 -15.38 15.92
C PHE A 162 -6.49 -14.74 16.05
N GLY A 163 -7.41 -15.39 16.77
CA GLY A 163 -8.76 -14.88 17.00
C GLY A 163 -8.77 -13.57 17.79
N ASP A 164 -7.92 -13.44 18.80
CA ASP A 164 -7.82 -12.22 19.61
C ASP A 164 -7.18 -11.08 18.80
N PHE A 165 -6.15 -11.40 18.02
CA PHE A 165 -5.55 -10.46 17.08
C PHE A 165 -6.59 -9.94 16.07
N ALA A 166 -7.31 -10.85 15.40
CA ALA A 166 -8.32 -10.50 14.40
C ALA A 166 -9.46 -9.67 15.02
N THR A 167 -9.94 -10.05 16.21
CA THR A 167 -10.95 -9.28 16.95
C THR A 167 -10.45 -7.87 17.26
N THR A 168 -9.17 -7.72 17.64
CA THR A 168 -8.58 -6.41 17.93
C THR A 168 -8.41 -5.56 16.67
N LEU A 169 -7.96 -6.15 15.55
CA LEU A 169 -7.89 -5.46 14.26
C LEU A 169 -9.27 -4.96 13.83
N GLN A 170 -10.29 -5.83 13.90
CA GLN A 170 -11.67 -5.49 13.57
C GLN A 170 -12.22 -4.37 14.45
N ARG A 171 -11.81 -4.28 15.72
CA ARG A 171 -12.18 -3.16 16.59
C ARG A 171 -11.61 -1.84 16.10
N TYR A 172 -10.34 -1.76 15.67
CA TYR A 172 -9.78 -0.54 15.08
C TYR A 172 -10.57 -0.11 13.83
N LEU A 173 -10.83 -1.06 12.93
CA LEU A 173 -11.56 -0.81 11.68
C LEU A 173 -13.00 -0.34 11.94
N ALA A 174 -13.72 -1.06 12.81
CA ALA A 174 -15.11 -0.73 13.16
C ALA A 174 -15.21 0.61 13.89
N ARG A 175 -14.27 0.94 14.79
CA ARG A 175 -14.24 2.24 15.46
C ARG A 175 -13.98 3.37 14.49
N HIS A 176 -12.95 3.26 13.65
CA HIS A 176 -12.70 4.27 12.63
C HIS A 176 -13.91 4.46 11.71
N ALA A 177 -14.58 3.38 11.29
CA ALA A 177 -15.79 3.48 10.47
C ALA A 177 -16.96 4.20 11.18
N MET A 178 -17.08 4.06 12.50
CA MET A 178 -18.17 4.66 13.29
C MET A 178 -17.90 6.10 13.74
N THR A 179 -16.65 6.43 14.06
CA THR A 179 -16.29 7.68 14.75
C THR A 179 -15.25 8.52 14.01
N GLY A 180 -14.56 7.95 13.03
CA GLY A 180 -13.36 8.54 12.42
C GLY A 180 -12.09 8.43 13.27
N ASP A 181 -12.17 7.89 14.49
CA ASP A 181 -11.03 7.63 15.37
C ASP A 181 -10.90 6.12 15.60
N PRO A 182 -9.78 5.49 15.23
CA PRO A 182 -9.59 4.05 15.42
C PRO A 182 -9.39 3.66 16.90
N ASN A 183 -9.13 4.61 17.80
CA ASN A 183 -8.78 4.34 19.19
C ASN A 183 -10.00 4.07 20.09
N ALA A 184 -9.80 3.25 21.12
CA ALA A 184 -10.77 3.01 22.18
C ALA A 184 -10.08 2.47 23.45
N ASP A 185 -10.80 2.48 24.57
CA ASP A 185 -10.29 1.92 25.82
C ASP A 185 -9.83 0.46 25.67
N GLY A 186 -8.65 0.18 26.23
CA GLY A 186 -8.03 -1.15 26.19
C GLY A 186 -7.46 -1.55 24.82
N MET A 187 -7.13 -0.59 23.97
CA MET A 187 -6.40 -0.77 22.71
C MET A 187 -5.15 0.11 22.74
N ASP A 188 -4.09 -0.31 22.05
CA ASP A 188 -2.91 0.52 21.85
C ASP A 188 -3.26 1.75 21.03
N GLU A 189 -2.60 2.87 21.31
CA GLU A 189 -2.91 4.13 20.64
C GLU A 189 -2.35 4.14 19.21
N LEU A 190 -3.25 4.15 18.23
CA LEU A 190 -2.94 4.44 16.85
C LEU A 190 -2.94 5.96 16.64
N LYS A 191 -1.74 6.51 16.49
CA LYS A 191 -1.53 7.94 16.25
C LYS A 191 -1.64 8.29 14.78
N THR A 192 -1.96 9.54 14.50
CA THR A 192 -1.88 10.02 13.12
C THR A 192 -0.43 10.07 12.67
N VAL A 193 -0.24 9.95 11.37
CA VAL A 193 1.05 9.99 10.70
C VAL A 193 1.85 11.26 11.02
N LYS A 194 1.17 12.39 11.25
CA LYS A 194 1.80 13.66 11.68
C LYS A 194 2.35 13.58 13.11
N GLU A 195 1.67 12.86 13.99
CA GLU A 195 2.05 12.69 15.40
C GLU A 195 3.15 11.65 15.58
N ASN A 196 3.33 10.77 14.60
CA ASN A 196 4.34 9.71 14.60
C ASN A 196 5.77 10.16 14.23
N GLY A 197 5.99 11.46 14.07
CA GLY A 197 7.31 12.04 13.83
C GLY A 197 7.60 12.31 12.35
N VAL A 198 8.82 12.79 12.09
CA VAL A 198 9.24 13.23 10.75
C VAL A 198 9.25 12.04 9.79
N GLY A 199 8.72 12.24 8.58
CA GLY A 199 8.90 11.29 7.47
C GLY A 199 8.14 9.98 7.60
N TYR A 200 7.13 9.89 8.47
CA TYR A 200 6.31 8.68 8.70
C TYR A 200 7.08 7.55 9.40
N ALA A 201 8.16 7.92 10.11
CA ALA A 201 9.12 6.97 10.66
C ALA A 201 8.54 6.02 11.71
N ARG A 202 7.41 6.33 12.35
CA ARG A 202 6.78 5.44 13.33
C ARG A 202 5.36 5.08 12.91
N VAL A 203 5.01 3.80 13.04
CA VAL A 203 3.68 3.29 12.70
C VAL A 203 3.28 2.22 13.68
N MET A 204 1.99 1.92 13.75
CA MET A 204 1.54 0.73 14.44
C MET A 204 1.80 -0.48 13.56
N ASP A 205 2.64 -1.39 14.02
CA ASP A 205 2.70 -2.74 13.50
C ASP A 205 1.53 -3.55 14.02
N ALA A 206 0.84 -4.25 13.11
CA ALA A 206 -0.13 -5.29 13.40
C ALA A 206 0.52 -6.63 13.01
N GLY A 207 1.31 -7.16 13.94
CA GLY A 207 2.28 -8.20 13.69
C GLY A 207 2.14 -9.47 14.53
N ALA A 208 3.24 -10.20 14.58
CA ALA A 208 3.41 -11.43 15.35
C ALA A 208 3.13 -11.22 16.84
N GLU A 209 3.64 -10.12 17.39
CA GLU A 209 3.59 -9.75 18.81
C GLU A 209 2.31 -9.00 19.19
N GLY A 210 1.35 -8.88 18.25
CA GLY A 210 0.13 -8.09 18.44
C GLY A 210 0.25 -6.71 17.82
N PHE A 211 -0.08 -5.67 18.58
CA PHE A 211 -0.08 -4.28 18.12
C PHE A 211 1.01 -3.52 18.86
N MET A 212 1.95 -2.92 18.14
CA MET A 212 3.02 -2.14 18.76
C MET A 212 3.54 -1.05 17.85
N ILE A 213 4.05 0.04 18.42
CA ILE A 213 4.69 1.09 17.64
C ILE A 213 6.10 0.64 17.22
N ILE A 214 6.35 0.58 15.93
CA ILE A 214 7.65 0.28 15.33
C ILE A 214 8.21 1.48 14.59
N GLU A 215 9.49 1.40 14.21
CA GLU A 215 10.01 2.24 13.13
C GLU A 215 9.62 1.61 11.78
N SER A 216 8.83 2.32 10.96
CA SER A 216 8.45 1.81 9.65
C SER A 216 9.63 1.92 8.69
N HIS A 217 9.84 0.86 7.94
CA HIS A 217 10.89 0.77 6.92
C HIS A 217 10.30 0.68 5.50
N VAL A 218 8.97 0.66 5.38
CA VAL A 218 8.26 0.43 4.11
C VAL A 218 7.62 1.69 3.54
N VAL A 219 7.04 2.56 4.38
CA VAL A 219 6.49 3.83 3.89
C VAL A 219 7.36 5.00 4.31
N ASN A 220 8.18 5.48 3.38
CA ASN A 220 9.05 6.63 3.56
C ASN A 220 8.56 7.80 2.70
N ARG A 221 8.42 8.97 3.33
CA ARG A 221 7.98 10.22 2.67
C ARG A 221 8.89 10.61 1.49
N GLU A 222 10.19 10.72 1.70
CA GLU A 222 11.15 11.19 0.70
C GLU A 222 11.15 10.30 -0.55
N PHE A 223 11.08 8.99 -0.33
CA PHE A 223 11.10 8.03 -1.42
C PHE A 223 9.81 8.04 -2.25
N ALA A 224 8.67 8.28 -1.60
CA ALA A 224 7.42 8.46 -2.30
C ALA A 224 7.32 9.82 -3.00
N GLU A 225 7.87 10.88 -2.41
CA GLU A 225 7.99 12.20 -3.05
C GLU A 225 8.80 12.06 -4.34
N TRP A 226 9.89 11.28 -4.35
CA TRP A 226 10.63 10.96 -5.58
C TRP A 226 9.75 10.29 -6.65
N TRP A 227 8.95 9.28 -6.30
CA TRP A 227 8.02 8.63 -7.23
C TRP A 227 6.91 9.58 -7.72
N VAL A 228 6.42 10.47 -6.86
CA VAL A 228 5.40 11.46 -7.21
C VAL A 228 5.98 12.51 -8.14
N GLU A 229 7.16 13.06 -7.82
CA GLU A 229 7.88 14.03 -8.65
C GLU A 229 8.22 13.45 -10.01
N TRP A 230 8.77 12.23 -10.05
CA TRP A 230 9.02 11.52 -11.30
C TRP A 230 7.73 11.37 -12.12
N ASN A 231 6.59 11.03 -11.51
CA ASN A 231 5.32 10.94 -12.24
C ASN A 231 4.74 12.29 -12.71
N ILE A 232 5.05 13.40 -12.02
CA ILE A 232 4.57 14.75 -12.37
C ILE A 232 5.42 15.37 -13.48
N VAL A 233 6.74 15.31 -13.36
CA VAL A 233 7.69 15.91 -14.31
C VAL A 233 7.65 15.21 -15.67
N ASN A 234 7.14 13.96 -15.68
CA ASN A 234 7.20 13.08 -16.84
C ASN A 234 5.90 12.98 -17.67
N LYS A 235 5.05 14.02 -17.62
CA LYS A 235 3.94 14.24 -18.55
C LYS A 235 4.11 15.57 -19.26
#